data_AF-A0AAW0A3F5-F1
#
_entry.id   AF-A0AAW0A3F5-F1
#
_cell.length_a   1.000
_cell.length_b   1.000
_cell.length_c   1.000
_cell.angle_alpha   90.00
_cell.angle_beta   90.00
_cell.angle_gamma   90.00
#
_symmetry.space_group_name_H-M   'P 1'
#
loop_
_entity.id
_entity.type
_entity.pdbx_description
1 polymer ?
#
loop_
_entity_poly.entity_id
_entity_poly.type
_entity_poly.pdbx_seq_one_letter_code
_entity_poly.pdbx_strand_id
1 'polypeptide(L)'
;MRKLIGKKADGSKVVAWAPHQITDGKAYGNQIWEIKPSKNGDRRYTIVNAKTGTYLEAIGGVDNETGQGIDGVQVTCSKAGEDTPSYQEWHFLEDPTGESAERYAIGNVATRLLLDVEGGSRANGTKIQIHCAVEDIGTITELFWLIEPAEYTRPGTQTTVDTMPADPEASQKDA
;
A
#
# COMPACT_ATOMS: atom_id res chain seq x y z
N MET A 1 -23.98 8.57 0.66
CA MET A 1 -22.71 7.82 0.80
C MET A 1 -21.84 8.49 1.85
N ARG A 2 -21.35 7.75 2.85
CA ARG A 2 -20.40 8.30 3.84
C ARG A 2 -19.00 8.33 3.24
N LYS A 3 -18.40 9.52 3.16
CA LYS A 3 -16.99 9.71 2.76
C LYS A 3 -16.10 9.16 3.88
N LEU A 4 -15.31 8.11 3.62
CA LEU A 4 -14.28 7.66 4.56
C LEU A 4 -13.12 8.65 4.48
N ILE A 5 -12.96 9.45 5.53
CA ILE A 5 -12.01 10.57 5.58
C ILE A 5 -10.67 10.21 6.23
N GLY A 6 -10.42 8.94 6.56
CA GLY A 6 -9.36 8.51 7.47
C GLY A 6 -9.69 8.92 8.92
N LYS A 7 -9.58 7.99 9.86
CA LYS A 7 -9.88 8.25 11.27
C LYS A 7 -8.62 8.02 12.10
N LYS A 8 -8.28 9.00 12.95
CA LYS A 8 -7.21 8.88 13.94
C LYS A 8 -7.73 8.21 15.21
N ALA A 9 -8.26 7.00 15.06
CA ALA A 9 -8.80 6.19 16.15
C ALA A 9 -8.27 4.76 16.02
N ASP A 10 -7.95 4.15 17.14
CA ASP A 10 -7.42 2.79 17.17
C ASP A 10 -8.47 1.80 16.65
N GLY A 11 -8.02 0.78 15.92
CA GLY A 11 -8.88 -0.20 15.26
C GLY A 11 -9.61 0.35 14.04
N SER A 12 -9.18 1.48 13.46
CA SER A 12 -9.81 2.02 12.25
C SER A 12 -9.60 1.06 11.08
N LYS A 13 -10.68 0.51 10.55
CA LYS A 13 -10.65 -0.44 9.44
C LYS A 13 -9.97 0.14 8.21
N VAL A 14 -9.06 -0.65 7.63
CA VAL A 14 -8.49 -0.38 6.31
C VAL A 14 -9.29 -1.14 5.26
N VAL A 15 -9.57 -0.47 4.14
CA VAL A 15 -10.38 -0.99 3.04
C VAL A 15 -9.79 -0.53 1.71
N ALA A 16 -9.97 -1.34 0.67
CA ALA A 16 -9.67 -0.94 -0.69
C ALA A 16 -10.65 0.16 -1.14
N TRP A 17 -10.17 1.05 -1.99
CA TRP A 17 -10.99 2.08 -2.58
C TRP A 17 -10.38 2.51 -3.90
N ALA A 18 -11.23 2.94 -4.84
CA ALA A 18 -10.78 3.50 -6.10
C ALA A 18 -9.72 4.59 -5.84
N PRO A 19 -8.59 4.55 -6.56
CA PRO A 19 -7.52 5.53 -6.38
C PRO A 19 -8.08 6.91 -6.71
N HIS A 20 -7.89 7.87 -5.81
CA HIS A 20 -8.20 9.24 -6.13
C HIS A 20 -7.07 9.83 -6.98
N GLN A 21 -7.40 10.49 -8.09
CA GLN A 21 -6.40 11.10 -8.95
C GLN A 21 -5.61 12.16 -8.17
N ILE A 22 -4.28 12.09 -8.25
CA ILE A 22 -3.37 13.06 -7.61
C ILE A 22 -3.29 14.37 -8.43
N THR A 23 -3.92 14.39 -9.61
CA THR A 23 -3.86 15.49 -10.60
C THR A 23 -4.62 16.76 -10.21
N ASP A 24 -5.55 16.71 -9.25
CA ASP A 24 -6.32 17.89 -8.82
C ASP A 24 -5.62 18.68 -7.68
N GLY A 25 -4.36 18.35 -7.38
CA GLY A 25 -3.65 18.87 -6.20
C GLY A 25 -4.27 18.41 -4.88
N LYS A 26 -5.17 17.42 -4.93
CA LYS A 26 -5.90 16.86 -3.77
C LYS A 26 -5.62 15.37 -3.66
N ALA A 27 -4.41 15.03 -3.23
CA ALA A 27 -4.18 13.68 -2.75
C ALA A 27 -5.04 13.46 -1.48
N TYR A 28 -5.88 12.43 -1.51
CA TYR A 28 -6.61 12.02 -0.32
C TYR A 28 -5.62 11.30 0.57
N GLY A 29 -5.01 12.02 1.52
CA GLY A 29 -3.95 11.47 2.38
C GLY A 29 -4.33 10.20 3.17
N ASN A 30 -5.60 9.78 3.14
CA ASN A 30 -6.04 8.46 3.61
C ASN A 30 -5.72 7.30 2.63
N GLN A 31 -5.08 7.57 1.49
CA GLN A 31 -4.54 6.59 0.53
C GLN A 31 -3.02 6.76 0.33
N ILE A 32 -2.39 7.69 1.06
CA ILE A 32 -0.93 7.85 1.06
C ILE A 32 -0.37 7.18 2.31
N TRP A 33 0.70 6.42 2.12
CA TRP A 33 1.34 5.62 3.16
C TRP A 33 2.84 5.88 3.15
N GLU A 34 3.38 6.22 4.32
CA GLU A 34 4.81 6.35 4.55
C GLU A 34 5.36 4.99 5.00
N ILE A 35 6.31 4.45 4.25
CA ILE A 35 7.02 3.21 4.60
C ILE A 35 8.32 3.61 5.30
N LYS A 36 8.51 3.17 6.54
CA LYS A 36 9.67 3.52 7.37
C LYS A 36 10.34 2.26 7.91
N PRO A 37 11.68 2.19 7.97
CA PRO A 37 12.36 1.10 8.67
C PRO A 37 11.82 0.97 10.10
N SER A 38 11.58 -0.27 10.53
CA SER A 38 11.24 -0.57 11.91
C SER A 38 12.46 -0.38 12.81
N LYS A 39 12.21 -0.13 14.10
CA LYS A 39 13.26 -0.05 15.12
C LYS A 39 13.82 -1.42 15.52
N ASN A 40 13.12 -2.51 15.19
CA ASN A 40 13.41 -3.85 15.72
C ASN A 40 14.28 -4.73 14.79
N GLY A 41 14.77 -4.20 13.66
CA GLY A 41 15.77 -4.91 12.85
C GLY A 41 15.68 -4.68 11.35
N ASP A 42 16.64 -5.26 10.65
CA ASP A 42 16.81 -5.12 9.21
C ASP A 42 15.63 -5.72 8.43
N ARG A 43 15.28 -5.08 7.31
CA ARG A 43 14.20 -5.49 6.38
C ARG A 43 12.81 -5.63 7.02
N ARG A 44 12.58 -4.97 8.16
CA ARG A 44 11.26 -4.75 8.76
C ARG A 44 10.87 -3.31 8.60
N TYR A 45 9.60 -3.08 8.33
CA TYR A 45 9.07 -1.76 8.05
C TYR A 45 7.77 -1.52 8.79
N THR A 46 7.48 -0.25 9.04
CA THR A 46 6.17 0.22 9.45
C THR A 46 5.51 0.91 8.26
N ILE A 47 4.20 0.75 8.12
CA ILE A 47 3.39 1.39 7.08
C ILE A 47 2.46 2.37 7.77
N VAL A 48 2.72 3.65 7.61
CA VAL A 48 2.04 4.73 8.37
C VAL A 48 1.14 5.52 7.44
N ASN A 49 -0.13 5.65 7.79
CA ASN A 49 -1.04 6.49 7.02
C ASN A 49 -0.63 7.96 7.14
N ALA A 50 -0.28 8.61 6.03
CA ALA A 50 0.28 9.97 6.03
C ALA A 50 -0.69 11.02 6.61
N LYS A 51 -2.01 10.82 6.45
CA LYS A 51 -3.01 11.75 6.97
C LYS A 51 -3.23 11.64 8.48
N THR A 52 -3.22 10.43 9.00
CA THR A 52 -3.63 10.16 10.39
C THR A 52 -2.45 9.93 11.33
N GLY A 53 -1.29 9.56 10.78
CA GLY A 53 -0.10 9.15 11.53
C GLY A 53 -0.26 7.80 12.24
N THR A 54 -1.31 7.04 11.93
CA THR A 54 -1.56 5.71 12.50
C THR A 54 -0.93 4.63 11.63
N TYR A 55 -0.52 3.54 12.27
CA TYR A 55 0.24 2.42 11.74
C TYR A 55 -0.72 1.33 11.28
N LEU A 56 -0.50 0.81 10.07
CA LEU A 56 -1.17 -0.39 9.59
C LEU A 56 -0.80 -1.57 10.49
N GLU A 57 -1.80 -2.34 10.91
CA GLU A 57 -1.61 -3.41 11.86
C GLU A 57 -2.53 -4.62 11.60
N ALA A 58 -2.03 -5.79 11.99
CA ALA A 58 -2.73 -7.08 11.95
C ALA A 58 -3.03 -7.58 13.38
N ILE A 59 -3.54 -6.70 14.24
CA ILE A 59 -3.84 -7.04 15.64
C ILE A 59 -4.92 -8.12 15.73
N GLY A 60 -4.75 -9.08 16.64
CA GLY A 60 -5.64 -10.23 16.76
C GLY A 60 -5.52 -11.25 15.62
N GLY A 61 -4.54 -11.08 14.73
CA GLY A 61 -4.26 -12.02 13.63
C GLY A 61 -3.36 -13.19 14.01
N VAL A 62 -3.08 -13.41 15.30
CA VAL A 62 -2.30 -14.55 15.81
C VAL A 62 -3.16 -15.32 16.81
N ASP A 63 -3.20 -16.63 16.64
CA ASP A 63 -3.81 -17.54 17.60
C ASP A 63 -2.90 -17.68 18.83
N ASN A 64 -3.45 -17.36 20.01
CA ASN A 64 -2.65 -17.28 21.25
C ASN A 64 -2.19 -18.65 21.78
N GLU A 65 -2.81 -19.76 21.32
CA GLU A 65 -2.45 -21.10 21.78
C GLU A 65 -1.35 -21.71 20.90
N THR A 66 -1.46 -21.52 19.59
CA THR A 66 -0.59 -22.14 18.58
C THR A 66 0.50 -21.20 18.06
N GLY A 67 0.34 -19.89 18.24
CA GLY A 67 1.21 -18.86 17.66
C GLY A 67 1.09 -18.72 16.14
N GLN A 68 0.09 -19.37 15.52
CA GLN A 68 -0.11 -19.35 14.07
C GLN A 68 -0.93 -18.13 13.64
N GLY A 69 -0.74 -17.69 12.40
CA GLY A 69 -1.56 -16.65 11.79
C GLY A 69 -3.01 -17.09 11.62
N ILE A 70 -3.95 -16.21 11.92
CA ILE A 70 -5.38 -16.41 11.69
C ILE A 70 -5.76 -15.78 10.36
N ASP A 71 -6.25 -16.62 9.45
CA ASP A 71 -6.64 -16.21 8.12
C ASP A 71 -7.89 -15.30 8.11
N GLY A 72 -7.92 -14.34 7.19
CA GLY A 72 -9.08 -13.47 6.91
C GLY A 72 -9.31 -12.34 7.91
N VAL A 73 -8.39 -12.15 8.86
CA VAL A 73 -8.47 -11.05 9.83
C VAL A 73 -8.28 -9.71 9.13
N GLN A 74 -9.25 -8.80 9.31
CA GLN A 74 -9.19 -7.46 8.72
C GLN A 74 -8.06 -6.64 9.35
N VAL A 75 -7.22 -6.04 8.52
CA VAL A 75 -6.19 -5.12 8.99
C VAL A 75 -6.80 -3.76 9.38
N THR A 76 -6.21 -3.15 10.39
CA THR A 76 -6.64 -1.87 10.96
C THR A 76 -5.50 -0.87 10.97
N CYS A 77 -5.82 0.36 11.38
CA CYS A 77 -4.83 1.34 11.78
C CYS A 77 -5.05 1.79 13.22
N SER A 78 -3.95 1.89 13.97
CA SER A 78 -3.90 2.43 15.33
C SER A 78 -2.66 3.28 15.55
N LYS A 79 -2.56 3.95 16.69
CA LYS A 79 -1.33 4.64 17.08
C LYS A 79 -0.14 3.67 17.15
N ALA A 80 1.07 4.22 17.10
CA ALA A 80 2.29 3.45 17.35
C ALA A 80 2.18 2.72 18.69
N GLY A 81 2.40 1.40 18.70
CA GLY A 81 2.61 0.66 19.93
C GLY A 81 4.00 0.93 20.51
N GLU A 82 4.16 0.65 21.81
CA GLU A 82 5.47 0.64 22.46
C GLU A 82 6.39 -0.37 21.76
N ASP A 83 7.65 0.01 21.55
CA ASP A 83 8.67 -0.79 20.86
C ASP A 83 8.26 -1.34 19.48
N THR A 84 7.28 -0.72 18.80
CA THR A 84 6.79 -1.15 17.47
C THR A 84 6.45 -2.65 17.44
N PRO A 85 5.32 -3.06 18.02
CA PRO A 85 4.98 -4.47 18.16
C PRO A 85 4.93 -5.17 16.80
N SER A 86 5.26 -6.46 16.75
CA SER A 86 5.40 -7.21 15.50
C SER A 86 4.13 -7.23 14.63
N TYR A 87 2.94 -7.01 15.20
CA TYR A 87 1.71 -6.89 14.42
C TYR A 87 1.58 -5.55 13.66
N GLN A 88 2.42 -4.55 13.98
CA GLN A 88 2.60 -3.29 13.24
C GLN A 88 3.84 -3.30 12.32
N GLU A 89 4.56 -4.42 12.27
CA GLU A 89 5.74 -4.60 11.42
C GLU A 89 5.40 -5.42 10.18
N TRP A 90 6.02 -5.06 9.06
CA TRP A 90 5.77 -5.62 7.75
C TRP A 90 7.08 -5.92 7.00
N HIS A 91 7.04 -6.95 6.17
CA HIS A 91 8.07 -7.31 5.20
C HIS A 91 7.57 -6.99 3.80
N PHE A 92 8.46 -6.47 2.97
CA PHE A 92 8.25 -6.34 1.53
C PHE A 92 9.03 -7.46 0.87
N LEU A 93 8.29 -8.43 0.33
CA LEU A 93 8.82 -9.58 -0.37
C LEU A 93 8.75 -9.28 -1.86
N GLU A 94 9.87 -9.47 -2.55
CA GLU A 94 9.97 -9.26 -3.99
C GLU A 94 8.97 -10.15 -4.74
N ASP A 95 8.49 -9.65 -5.88
CA ASP A 95 7.60 -10.38 -6.76
C ASP A 95 8.18 -11.76 -7.13
N PRO A 96 7.55 -12.87 -6.68
CA PRO A 96 8.05 -14.21 -6.92
C PRO A 96 7.99 -14.63 -8.39
N THR A 97 7.18 -13.93 -9.20
CA THR A 97 7.07 -14.17 -10.65
C THR A 97 8.23 -13.53 -11.42
N GLY A 98 8.90 -12.53 -10.82
CA GLY A 98 9.96 -11.76 -11.45
C GLY A 98 9.50 -10.84 -12.59
N GLU A 99 8.19 -10.65 -12.80
CA GLU A 99 7.71 -9.81 -13.90
C GLU A 99 7.89 -8.31 -13.64
N SER A 100 7.98 -7.88 -12.37
CA SER A 100 8.24 -6.48 -12.03
C SER A 100 8.95 -6.32 -10.68
N ALA A 101 9.99 -5.49 -10.64
CA ALA A 101 10.68 -5.08 -9.41
C ALA A 101 9.90 -4.03 -8.59
N GLU A 102 8.77 -3.55 -9.11
CA GLU A 102 7.92 -2.52 -8.49
C GLU A 102 6.70 -3.13 -7.77
N ARG A 103 6.56 -4.46 -7.84
CA ARG A 103 5.50 -5.23 -7.20
C ARG A 103 6.05 -5.96 -5.98
N TYR A 104 5.25 -5.98 -4.92
CA TYR A 104 5.61 -6.63 -3.67
C TYR A 104 4.45 -7.44 -3.11
N ALA A 105 4.77 -8.61 -2.58
CA ALA A 105 3.96 -9.23 -1.55
C ALA A 105 4.30 -8.56 -0.21
N ILE A 106 3.28 -8.21 0.58
CA ILE A 106 3.48 -7.48 1.85
C ILE A 106 3.10 -8.41 3.00
N GLY A 107 4.07 -8.92 3.75
CA GLY A 107 3.86 -9.88 4.84
C GLY A 107 3.87 -9.23 6.21
N ASN A 108 2.98 -9.64 7.11
CA ASN A 108 3.02 -9.19 8.50
C ASN A 108 4.00 -10.04 9.33
N VAL A 109 4.80 -9.40 10.18
CA VAL A 109 5.82 -10.08 10.98
C VAL A 109 5.21 -11.00 12.05
N ALA A 110 4.14 -10.57 12.72
CA ALA A 110 3.51 -11.36 13.78
C ALA A 110 2.76 -12.57 13.23
N THR A 111 1.94 -12.36 12.21
CA THR A 111 1.01 -13.39 11.71
C THR A 111 1.65 -14.31 10.69
N ARG A 112 2.76 -13.88 10.05
CA ARG A 112 3.39 -14.57 8.92
C ARG A 112 2.43 -14.80 7.74
N LEU A 113 1.40 -13.98 7.65
CA LEU A 113 0.44 -13.97 6.54
C LEU A 113 0.64 -12.71 5.68
N LEU A 114 0.16 -12.76 4.43
CA LEU A 114 0.27 -11.65 3.49
C LEU A 114 -0.93 -10.72 3.52
N LEU A 115 -0.72 -9.46 3.16
CA LEU A 115 -1.79 -8.50 2.91
C LEU A 115 -2.59 -8.94 1.68
N ASP A 116 -3.92 -8.85 1.77
CA ASP A 116 -4.83 -9.36 0.76
C ASP A 116 -6.04 -8.44 0.58
N VAL A 117 -6.49 -8.30 -0.67
CA VAL A 117 -7.76 -7.67 -1.01
C VAL A 117 -8.81 -8.77 -1.10
N GLU A 118 -9.78 -8.78 -0.18
CA GLU A 118 -10.75 -9.88 -0.08
C GLU A 118 -11.42 -10.19 -1.44
N GLY A 119 -11.15 -11.40 -1.93
CA GLY A 119 -11.67 -11.92 -3.21
C GLY A 119 -11.21 -11.14 -4.45
N GLY A 120 -10.12 -10.38 -4.38
CA GLY A 120 -9.63 -9.52 -5.46
C GLY A 120 -10.63 -8.43 -5.87
N SER A 121 -11.57 -8.08 -5.00
CA SER A 121 -12.70 -7.23 -5.36
C SER A 121 -12.29 -5.77 -5.54
N ARG A 122 -12.64 -5.20 -6.70
CA ARG A 122 -12.42 -3.79 -7.05
C ARG A 122 -13.45 -2.82 -6.45
N ALA A 123 -14.39 -3.32 -5.65
CA ALA A 123 -15.44 -2.50 -5.05
C ALA A 123 -14.88 -1.55 -3.98
N ASN A 124 -15.43 -0.33 -3.89
CA ASN A 124 -15.09 0.58 -2.80
C ASN A 124 -15.54 0.00 -1.46
N GLY A 125 -14.62 -0.05 -0.50
CA GLY A 125 -14.89 -0.59 0.83
C GLY A 125 -14.60 -2.08 0.97
N THR A 126 -14.05 -2.75 -0.06
CA THR A 126 -13.57 -4.14 0.06
C THR A 126 -12.61 -4.25 1.24
N LYS A 127 -12.78 -5.30 2.04
CA LYS A 127 -11.91 -5.57 3.20
C LYS A 127 -10.47 -5.78 2.71
N ILE A 128 -9.53 -5.06 3.33
CA ILE A 128 -8.13 -5.47 3.32
C ILE A 128 -7.93 -6.38 4.53
N GLN A 129 -7.29 -7.52 4.33
CA GLN A 129 -7.09 -8.54 5.34
C GLN A 129 -5.67 -9.08 5.30
N ILE A 130 -5.36 -9.98 6.24
CA ILE A 130 -4.26 -10.92 6.09
C ILE A 130 -4.79 -12.24 5.54
N HIS A 131 -4.09 -12.83 4.56
CA HIS A 131 -4.44 -14.09 3.94
C HIS A 131 -3.20 -14.79 3.40
N CYS A 132 -3.22 -16.14 3.47
CA CYS A 132 -2.17 -17.03 2.97
C CYS A 132 -0.78 -16.82 3.62
N ALA A 133 -0.03 -17.90 3.83
CA ALA A 133 1.24 -17.85 4.52
C ALA A 133 2.34 -17.24 3.64
N VAL A 134 3.26 -16.49 4.24
CA VAL A 134 4.44 -15.92 3.55
C VAL A 134 5.30 -16.98 2.85
N GLU A 135 5.31 -18.21 3.37
CA GLU A 135 6.03 -19.35 2.81
C GLU A 135 5.40 -19.91 1.53
N ASP A 136 4.14 -19.57 1.26
CA ASP A 136 3.42 -19.98 0.06
C ASP A 136 3.55 -18.97 -1.09
N ILE A 137 4.49 -18.02 -1.01
CA ILE A 137 4.64 -16.89 -1.95
C ILE A 137 4.68 -17.31 -3.43
N GLY A 138 5.22 -18.49 -3.76
CA GLY A 138 5.22 -19.03 -5.13
C GLY A 138 3.84 -19.38 -5.71
N THR A 139 2.80 -19.37 -4.88
CA THR A 139 1.38 -19.61 -5.27
C THR A 139 0.50 -18.37 -5.10
N ILE A 140 1.07 -17.30 -4.54
CA ILE A 140 0.33 -16.10 -4.16
C ILE A 140 0.26 -15.14 -5.35
N THR A 141 -0.96 -14.72 -5.67
CA THR A 141 -1.26 -13.86 -6.81
C THR A 141 -1.55 -12.41 -6.45
N GLU A 142 -1.62 -12.08 -5.15
CA GLU A 142 -1.92 -10.71 -4.72
C GLU A 142 -0.62 -9.93 -4.51
N LEU A 143 -0.39 -8.98 -5.43
CA LEU A 143 0.80 -8.14 -5.46
C LEU A 143 0.40 -6.67 -5.42
N PHE A 144 1.13 -5.89 -4.63
CA PHE A 144 0.90 -4.46 -4.47
C PHE A 144 1.97 -3.68 -5.22
N TRP A 145 1.54 -2.74 -6.05
CA TRP A 145 2.42 -1.74 -6.66
C TRP A 145 2.66 -0.61 -5.66
N LEU A 146 3.92 -0.28 -5.41
CA LEU A 146 4.29 0.90 -4.64
C LEU A 146 4.50 2.06 -5.60
N ILE A 147 3.55 2.99 -5.63
CA ILE A 147 3.58 4.12 -6.55
C ILE A 147 3.90 5.38 -5.76
N GLU A 148 4.95 6.07 -6.16
CA GLU A 148 5.27 7.36 -5.57
C GLU A 148 4.13 8.35 -5.82
N PRO A 149 3.71 9.14 -4.81
CA PRO A 149 2.59 10.08 -4.98
C PRO A 149 2.79 11.08 -6.13
N ALA A 150 4.03 11.42 -6.49
CA ALA A 150 4.32 12.32 -7.60
C ALA A 150 4.18 11.66 -8.98
N GLU A 151 4.19 10.33 -9.06
CA GLU A 151 4.33 9.57 -10.30
C GLU A 151 3.04 8.86 -10.76
N TYR A 152 1.94 8.96 -10.00
CA TYR A 152 0.68 8.33 -10.42
C TYR A 152 0.06 9.06 -11.63
N THR A 153 0.52 8.70 -12.83
CA THR A 153 -0.24 8.81 -14.07
C THR A 153 -0.81 7.42 -14.35
N ARG A 154 -2.13 7.32 -14.48
CA ARG A 154 -2.82 6.04 -14.65
C ARG A 154 -2.22 5.23 -15.82
N PRO A 155 -1.78 3.97 -15.61
CA PRO A 155 -1.49 3.07 -16.71
C PRO A 155 -2.78 2.85 -17.52
N GLY A 156 -2.80 3.31 -18.77
CA GLY A 156 -3.95 3.19 -19.68
C GLY A 156 -4.71 4.50 -20.00
N THR A 157 -4.23 5.66 -19.56
CA THR A 157 -4.61 6.96 -20.17
C THR A 157 -3.42 7.56 -20.90
N GLN A 158 -2.90 6.82 -21.87
CA GLN A 158 -2.10 7.42 -22.94
C GLN A 158 -3.09 8.04 -23.93
N THR A 159 -3.63 9.21 -23.58
CA THR A 159 -4.18 10.10 -24.62
C THR A 159 -2.97 10.59 -25.38
N THR A 160 -2.86 10.20 -26.64
CA THR A 160 -1.88 10.74 -27.58
C THR A 160 -1.97 12.26 -27.56
N VAL A 161 -1.07 12.92 -26.82
CA VAL A 161 -0.65 14.28 -27.17
C VAL A 161 0.43 14.13 -28.23
N ASP A 162 -0.04 13.74 -29.42
CA ASP A 162 0.66 14.05 -30.64
C ASP A 162 0.57 15.56 -30.82
N THR A 163 1.60 16.28 -30.36
CA THR A 163 2.18 17.44 -31.04
C THR A 163 3.52 17.79 -30.39
N MET A 164 4.59 17.22 -30.92
CA MET A 164 5.79 18.01 -31.25
C MET A 164 6.28 17.49 -32.60
N PRO A 165 6.21 18.36 -33.63
CA PRO A 165 7.36 19.22 -33.85
C PRO A 165 7.00 20.69 -33.76
N ALA A 166 7.85 21.45 -33.06
CA ALA A 166 7.90 22.89 -33.20
C ALA A 166 8.85 23.22 -34.35
N ASP A 167 8.36 23.97 -35.34
CA ASP A 167 9.15 24.93 -36.14
C ASP A 167 8.15 25.84 -36.90
N PRO A 168 8.45 27.12 -37.25
CA PRO A 168 9.77 27.73 -37.36
C PRO A 168 9.95 29.15 -36.77
N GLU A 169 11.24 29.53 -36.64
CA GLU A 169 11.85 30.88 -36.70
C GLU A 169 11.37 32.03 -35.78
N ALA A 170 12.33 32.53 -34.98
CA ALA A 170 12.61 33.95 -34.70
C ALA A 170 13.86 34.01 -33.79
N SER A 171 14.96 34.73 -34.03
CA SER A 171 15.28 35.81 -34.95
C SER A 171 16.82 35.92 -35.06
N GLN A 172 17.25 36.48 -36.18
CA GLN A 172 18.57 37.03 -36.51
C GLN A 172 19.50 37.41 -35.35
N LYS A 173 20.77 37.01 -35.47
CA LYS A 173 21.94 37.85 -35.17
C LYS A 173 23.08 37.59 -36.17
N ASP A 174 23.66 38.70 -36.59
CA ASP A 174 25.00 38.92 -37.17
C ASP A 174 25.19 38.79 -38.69
N ALA A 175 24.89 39.88 -39.42
CA ALA A 175 25.83 40.71 -40.20
C ALA A 175 25.09 41.78 -41.02
#